data_AF-A0A8T5KI49-F1
#
_entry.id   AF-A0A8T5KI49-F1
#
_cell.length_a   1.000
_cell.length_b   1.000
_cell.length_c   1.000
_cell.angle_alpha   90.00
_cell.angle_beta   90.00
_cell.angle_gamma   90.00
#
_symmetry.space_group_name_H-M   'P 1'
#
loop_
_entity.id
_entity.type
_entity.pdbx_description
1 polymer ?
#
loop_
_entity_poly.entity_id
_entity_poly.type
_entity_poly.pdbx_seq_one_letter_code
_entity_poly.pdbx_strand_id
1 'polypeptide(L)'
;MQDPKQEEEPTSNQPDPTDGKQTEDSTLGEDESKTTTEPSTDYKAQLDLERARLKKAEDKIVKLKREKKEEPVEAPELVQEEQQVDDSDLETLIQEKVAQLEEKMRGELVSGEVEAALKEVSTDSTEQELIRLIYENRLKKTGYSRVAIMDDLVNAKIIANREAVLRQNQELRESLKSKLTLNSSANYSNATRRSKGKEPQINDKERKLLERFGAMERFKKQS
;
A
#
# COMPACT_ATOMS: atom_id res chain seq x y z
N MET A 1 -11.63 -46.34 44.98
CA MET A 1 -10.63 -46.78 45.97
C MET A 1 -9.29 -46.15 45.56
N GLN A 2 -8.76 -45.34 46.47
CA GLN A 2 -7.37 -44.84 46.60
C GLN A 2 -6.80 -43.89 45.53
N ASP A 3 -6.90 -42.60 45.85
CA ASP A 3 -5.93 -41.51 45.61
C ASP A 3 -4.62 -41.71 46.44
N PRO A 4 -3.72 -40.72 46.58
CA PRO A 4 -2.80 -40.07 45.61
C PRO A 4 -1.35 -40.02 46.18
N LYS A 5 -0.39 -39.38 45.50
CA LYS A 5 0.87 -38.74 46.01
C LYS A 5 1.73 -38.30 44.82
N GLN A 6 2.42 -37.17 44.72
CA GLN A 6 2.60 -35.91 45.47
C GLN A 6 3.42 -34.99 44.50
N GLU A 7 3.09 -33.71 44.34
CA GLU A 7 3.87 -32.51 44.77
C GLU A 7 5.30 -32.44 44.15
N GLU A 8 5.74 -31.38 43.46
CA GLU A 8 5.93 -29.99 43.94
C GLU A 8 5.97 -28.95 42.79
N GLU A 9 5.29 -27.81 43.01
CA GLU A 9 5.72 -26.45 42.65
C GLU A 9 5.93 -25.68 44.01
N PRO A 10 6.26 -24.36 44.14
CA PRO A 10 6.57 -23.28 43.17
C PRO A 10 7.74 -22.35 43.62
N THR A 11 7.81 -21.14 43.01
CA THR A 11 8.37 -19.83 43.47
C THR A 11 9.70 -19.44 42.84
N SER A 12 10.00 -18.17 42.55
CA SER A 12 9.30 -16.88 42.54
C SER A 12 10.30 -15.86 41.98
N ASN A 13 9.85 -14.88 41.19
CA ASN A 13 10.11 -13.45 41.40
C ASN A 13 9.78 -12.65 40.13
N GLN A 14 8.58 -12.07 40.15
CA GLN A 14 8.27 -10.84 39.44
C GLN A 14 8.80 -9.60 40.21
N PRO A 15 8.86 -8.43 39.55
CA PRO A 15 9.68 -7.27 39.92
C PRO A 15 8.93 -6.29 40.82
N ASP A 16 9.64 -5.35 41.48
CA ASP A 16 9.26 -3.92 41.55
C ASP A 16 10.32 -3.01 42.24
N PRO A 17 10.13 -1.67 42.39
CA PRO A 17 11.15 -0.62 42.17
C PRO A 17 11.61 0.07 43.47
N THR A 18 12.53 1.04 43.40
CA THR A 18 12.52 2.22 44.30
C THR A 18 13.56 3.29 43.97
N ASP A 19 13.11 4.54 44.09
CA ASP A 19 13.81 5.82 44.26
C ASP A 19 14.97 5.85 45.27
N GLY A 20 15.89 6.80 45.07
CA GLY A 20 16.28 7.71 46.16
C GLY A 20 17.73 7.76 46.64
N LYS A 21 18.36 8.92 46.38
CA LYS A 21 19.29 9.72 47.21
C LYS A 21 20.70 9.22 47.61
N GLN A 22 21.67 10.05 47.16
CA GLN A 22 22.81 10.65 47.87
C GLN A 22 23.66 9.79 48.80
N THR A 23 24.95 9.66 48.47
CA THR A 23 26.06 10.01 49.37
C THR A 23 27.31 10.39 48.56
N GLU A 24 27.87 11.53 48.93
CA GLU A 24 29.19 12.06 48.59
C GLU A 24 30.31 11.10 49.04
N ASP A 25 31.46 11.04 48.37
CA ASP A 25 32.72 11.52 48.95
C ASP A 25 33.90 11.51 47.94
N SER A 26 34.54 12.67 47.86
CA SER A 26 35.95 13.00 47.62
C SER A 26 36.87 12.03 46.84
N THR A 27 37.45 12.54 45.75
CA THR A 27 38.90 12.39 45.56
C THR A 27 39.48 13.62 44.85
N LEU A 28 40.45 14.24 45.53
CA LEU A 28 41.26 15.38 45.12
C LEU A 28 41.96 15.19 43.75
N GLY A 29 42.06 16.30 43.02
CA GLY A 29 43.06 16.54 41.99
C GLY A 29 43.24 18.04 41.80
N GLU A 30 44.17 18.63 42.57
CA GLU A 30 44.75 19.95 42.26
C GLU A 30 45.73 19.78 41.09
N ASP A 31 45.65 20.65 40.07
CA ASP A 31 46.86 21.23 39.49
C ASP A 31 46.58 22.59 38.85
N GLU A 32 47.50 23.51 39.09
CA GLU A 32 47.45 24.92 38.75
C GLU A 32 47.84 25.19 37.29
N SER A 33 47.18 26.14 36.63
CA SER A 33 47.82 27.40 36.20
C SER A 33 47.28 27.99 34.88
N LYS A 34 47.05 29.31 34.98
CA LYS A 34 47.28 30.34 33.97
C LYS A 34 46.28 30.55 32.83
N THR A 35 45.43 31.54 33.13
CA THR A 35 45.21 32.78 32.36
C THR A 35 44.47 32.68 31.03
N THR A 36 43.18 32.97 31.08
CA THR A 36 42.60 33.96 30.17
C THR A 36 41.57 34.78 30.93
N THR A 37 41.92 36.06 31.11
CA THR A 37 41.18 37.15 31.72
C THR A 37 39.70 37.11 31.33
N GLU A 38 38.81 36.76 32.27
CA GLU A 38 37.40 37.07 32.11
C GLU A 38 37.28 38.60 32.04
N PRO A 39 36.69 39.18 30.98
CA PRO A 39 36.33 40.59 31.05
C PRO A 39 35.30 40.68 32.18
N SER A 40 35.62 41.37 33.27
CA SER A 40 34.63 41.69 34.30
C SER A 40 33.56 42.54 33.62
N THR A 41 32.51 41.88 33.14
CA THR A 41 31.39 42.51 32.50
C THR A 41 30.75 43.40 33.55
N ASP A 42 30.90 44.70 33.39
CA ASP A 42 30.24 45.68 34.23
C ASP A 42 28.73 45.52 33.99
N TYR A 43 28.09 44.66 34.79
CA TYR A 43 26.68 44.27 34.64
C TYR A 43 25.77 45.49 34.64
N LYS A 44 26.20 46.57 35.29
CA LYS A 44 25.52 47.86 35.26
C LYS A 44 25.55 48.49 33.86
N ALA A 45 26.69 48.47 33.19
CA ALA A 45 26.81 48.95 31.81
C ALA A 45 26.00 48.11 30.82
N GLN A 46 25.93 46.78 31.01
CA GLN A 46 25.10 45.91 30.19
C GLN A 46 23.60 46.16 30.38
N LEU A 47 23.16 46.37 31.63
CA LEU A 47 21.78 46.72 31.95
C LEU A 47 21.38 48.06 31.31
N ASP A 48 22.27 49.06 31.35
CA ASP A 48 22.01 50.36 30.75
C ASP A 48 21.96 50.29 29.21
N LEU A 49 22.77 49.42 28.59
CA LEU A 49 22.69 49.13 27.16
C LEU A 49 21.38 48.43 26.77
N GLU A 50 20.93 47.47 27.56
CA GLU A 50 19.64 46.78 27.41
C GLU A 50 18.47 47.76 27.51
N ARG A 51 18.47 48.61 28.55
CA ARG A 51 17.44 49.65 28.74
C ARG A 51 17.42 50.65 27.59
N ALA A 52 18.59 51.06 27.09
CA ALA A 52 18.69 51.94 25.93
C ALA A 52 18.16 51.26 24.65
N ARG A 53 18.35 49.94 24.51
CA ARG A 53 17.82 49.16 23.38
C ARG A 53 16.30 49.04 23.44
N LEU A 54 15.73 48.77 24.62
CA LEU A 54 14.28 48.70 24.84
C LEU A 54 13.63 50.05 24.55
N LYS A 55 14.17 51.14 25.08
CA LYS A 55 13.65 52.49 24.83
C LYS A 55 13.63 52.85 23.33
N LYS A 56 14.69 52.50 22.58
CA LYS A 56 14.74 52.69 21.12
C LYS A 56 13.69 51.86 20.38
N ALA A 57 13.42 50.65 20.84
CA ALA A 57 12.38 49.78 20.26
C ALA A 57 10.98 50.33 20.53
N GLU A 58 10.72 50.78 21.76
CA GLU A 58 9.47 51.44 22.15
C GLU A 58 9.22 52.71 21.35
N ASP A 59 10.22 53.59 21.23
CA ASP A 59 10.13 54.81 20.42
C ASP A 59 9.86 54.50 18.94
N LYS A 60 10.46 53.42 18.40
CA LYS A 60 10.21 52.98 17.01
C LYS A 60 8.78 52.45 16.84
N ILE A 61 8.24 51.72 17.81
CA ILE A 61 6.86 51.24 17.78
C ILE A 61 5.88 52.41 17.87
N VAL A 62 6.15 53.39 18.73
CA VAL A 62 5.31 54.60 18.85
C VAL A 62 5.34 55.41 17.55
N LYS A 63 6.51 55.56 16.92
CA LYS A 63 6.63 56.21 15.61
C LYS A 63 5.86 55.47 14.53
N LEU A 64 6.01 54.15 14.41
CA LEU A 64 5.26 53.35 13.43
C LEU A 64 3.74 53.39 13.66
N LYS A 65 3.29 53.40 14.93
CA LYS A 65 1.87 53.55 15.27
C LYS A 65 1.35 54.96 14.97
N ARG A 66 2.21 55.97 15.11
CA ARG A 66 1.90 57.36 14.81
C ARG A 66 1.87 57.58 13.30
N GLU A 67 2.82 57.05 12.54
CA GLU A 67 2.85 57.03 11.07
C GLU A 67 1.62 56.30 10.52
N LYS A 68 1.22 55.15 11.07
CA LYS A 68 -0.06 54.49 10.71
C LYS A 68 -1.31 55.30 11.02
N LYS A 69 -1.21 56.32 11.88
CA LYS A 69 -2.32 57.19 12.29
C LYS A 69 -2.26 58.57 11.63
N GLU A 70 -1.08 58.99 11.20
CA GLU A 70 -0.77 60.28 10.56
C GLU A 70 -0.51 60.15 9.06
N GLU A 71 -0.44 58.94 8.47
CA GLU A 71 -0.82 58.75 7.08
C GLU A 71 -2.31 59.05 7.00
N PRO A 72 -2.74 60.21 6.46
CA PRO A 72 -4.09 60.27 5.94
C PRO A 72 -4.15 59.15 4.91
N VAL A 73 -5.05 58.21 5.16
CA VAL A 73 -5.71 57.51 4.07
C VAL A 73 -6.26 58.65 3.20
N GLU A 74 -5.47 59.09 2.22
CA GLU A 74 -5.99 59.70 1.02
C GLU A 74 -7.09 58.74 0.62
N ALA A 75 -8.33 59.16 0.85
CA ALA A 75 -9.48 58.39 0.44
C ALA A 75 -9.21 58.05 -1.03
N PRO A 76 -9.01 56.76 -1.39
CA PRO A 76 -9.39 56.41 -2.73
C PRO A 76 -10.86 56.85 -2.77
N GLU A 77 -11.21 57.68 -3.76
CA GLU A 77 -12.61 57.79 -4.17
C GLU A 77 -13.20 56.40 -4.02
N LEU A 78 -14.22 56.28 -3.16
CA LEU A 78 -15.12 55.15 -3.12
C LEU A 78 -15.88 55.15 -4.46
N VAL A 79 -15.18 54.92 -5.57
CA VAL A 79 -15.66 53.96 -6.53
C VAL A 79 -15.66 52.67 -5.73
N GLN A 80 -16.83 52.35 -5.20
CA GLN A 80 -17.23 50.98 -4.93
C GLN A 80 -17.09 50.23 -6.27
N GLU A 81 -15.86 49.91 -6.67
CA GLU A 81 -15.62 48.59 -7.19
C GLU A 81 -15.82 47.70 -5.97
N GLU A 82 -17.09 47.42 -5.68
CA GLU A 82 -17.45 46.06 -5.31
C GLU A 82 -16.72 45.20 -6.34
N GLN A 83 -15.52 44.74 -6.00
CA GLN A 83 -15.10 43.43 -6.44
C GLN A 83 -16.19 42.52 -5.88
N GLN A 84 -17.29 42.44 -6.64
CA GLN A 84 -18.13 41.27 -6.71
C GLN A 84 -17.12 40.18 -7.05
N VAL A 85 -16.53 39.60 -6.00
CA VAL A 85 -16.05 38.25 -6.09
C VAL A 85 -17.34 37.53 -6.44
N ASP A 86 -17.51 37.25 -7.74
CA ASP A 86 -18.68 36.55 -8.23
C ASP A 86 -18.86 35.36 -7.29
N ASP A 87 -20.01 35.26 -6.63
CA ASP A 87 -20.23 34.22 -5.61
C ASP A 87 -19.97 32.82 -6.21
N SER A 88 -20.05 32.68 -7.54
CA SER A 88 -19.65 31.50 -8.30
C SER A 88 -18.14 31.20 -8.27
N ASP A 89 -17.26 32.21 -8.27
CA ASP A 89 -15.81 32.01 -8.16
C ASP A 89 -15.42 31.57 -6.75
N LEU A 90 -16.11 32.09 -5.74
CA LEU A 90 -15.99 31.63 -4.37
C LEU A 90 -16.51 30.19 -4.21
N GLU A 91 -17.67 29.88 -4.78
CA GLU A 91 -18.27 28.54 -4.70
C GLU A 91 -17.42 27.49 -5.45
N THR A 92 -16.87 27.83 -6.61
CA THR A 92 -15.94 26.94 -7.34
C THR A 92 -14.65 26.73 -6.57
N LEU A 93 -14.07 27.77 -5.97
CA LEU A 93 -12.88 27.65 -5.12
C LEU A 93 -13.15 26.78 -3.88
N ILE A 94 -14.31 26.94 -3.25
CA ILE A 94 -14.72 26.12 -2.11
C ILE A 94 -14.88 24.66 -2.55
N GLN A 95 -15.57 24.40 -3.67
CA GLN A 95 -15.72 23.05 -4.21
C GLN A 95 -14.37 22.40 -4.54
N GLU A 96 -13.44 23.16 -5.13
CA GLU A 96 -12.09 22.68 -5.41
C GLU A 96 -11.34 22.35 -4.11
N LYS A 97 -11.44 23.21 -3.09
CA LYS A 97 -10.80 22.96 -1.79
C LYS A 97 -11.39 21.77 -1.05
N VAL A 98 -12.70 21.60 -1.09
CA VAL A 98 -13.38 20.43 -0.52
C VAL A 98 -12.96 19.17 -1.28
N ALA A 99 -12.92 19.19 -2.61
CA ALA A 99 -12.46 18.07 -3.42
C ALA A 99 -11.00 17.69 -3.13
N GLN A 100 -10.11 18.69 -3.01
CA GLN A 100 -8.70 18.47 -2.61
C GLN A 100 -8.60 17.84 -1.21
N LEU A 101 -9.45 18.26 -0.27
CA LEU A 101 -9.45 17.75 1.09
C LEU A 101 -10.01 16.33 1.16
N GLU A 102 -11.10 16.05 0.45
CA GLU A 102 -11.64 14.71 0.28
C GLU A 102 -10.63 13.76 -0.37
N GLU A 103 -9.90 14.22 -1.39
CA GLU A 103 -8.88 13.41 -2.06
C GLU A 103 -7.71 13.09 -1.12
N LYS A 104 -7.25 14.05 -0.32
CA LYS A 104 -6.20 13.83 0.69
C LYS A 104 -6.65 12.85 1.77
N MET A 105 -7.84 13.05 2.32
CA MET A 105 -8.40 12.14 3.32
C MET A 105 -8.59 10.73 2.76
N ARG A 106 -9.08 10.62 1.52
CA ARG A 106 -9.19 9.32 0.83
C ARG A 106 -7.82 8.69 0.59
N GLY A 107 -6.83 9.47 0.17
CA GLY A 107 -5.46 8.99 -0.06
C GLY A 107 -4.81 8.44 1.20
N GLU A 108 -4.95 9.13 2.33
CA GLU A 108 -4.44 8.67 3.64
C GLU A 108 -5.12 7.38 4.08
N LEU A 109 -6.46 7.30 3.97
CA LEU A 109 -7.22 6.13 4.40
C LEU A 109 -6.92 4.90 3.52
N VAL A 110 -6.72 5.12 2.21
CA VAL A 110 -6.39 4.08 1.23
C VAL A 110 -4.95 3.61 1.37
N SER A 111 -4.02 4.46 1.85
CA SER A 111 -2.61 4.08 1.99
C SER A 111 -2.43 2.82 2.83
N GLY A 112 -3.12 2.71 3.97
CA GLY A 112 -3.09 1.53 4.83
C GLY A 112 -3.70 0.28 4.17
N GLU A 113 -4.76 0.45 3.38
CA GLU A 113 -5.35 -0.65 2.61
C GLU A 113 -4.42 -1.16 1.51
N VAL A 114 -3.70 -0.24 0.84
CA VAL A 114 -2.71 -0.57 -0.20
C VAL A 114 -1.55 -1.36 0.42
N GLU A 115 -1.07 -0.99 1.61
CA GLU A 115 -0.01 -1.75 2.28
C GLU A 115 -0.44 -3.15 2.70
N ALA A 116 -1.64 -3.28 3.25
CA ALA A 116 -2.21 -4.58 3.58
C ALA A 116 -2.37 -5.44 2.32
N ALA A 117 -2.87 -4.85 1.24
CA ALA A 117 -3.06 -5.52 -0.03
C ALA A 117 -1.75 -5.94 -0.71
N LEU A 118 -0.71 -5.11 -0.65
CA LEU A 118 0.62 -5.43 -1.17
C LEU A 118 1.20 -6.69 -0.52
N LYS A 119 1.01 -6.85 0.80
CA LYS A 119 1.47 -8.03 1.55
C LYS A 119 0.71 -9.31 1.19
N GLU A 120 -0.54 -9.19 0.73
CA GLU A 120 -1.32 -10.33 0.22
C GLU A 120 -0.89 -10.70 -1.22
N VAL A 121 -0.50 -9.71 -2.03
CA VAL A 121 -0.19 -9.90 -3.45
C VAL A 121 1.20 -10.52 -3.67
N SER A 122 2.20 -10.19 -2.85
CA SER A 122 3.53 -10.79 -2.92
C SER A 122 4.15 -10.97 -1.53
N THR A 123 4.98 -12.00 -1.38
CA THR A 123 5.79 -12.26 -0.19
C THR A 123 7.21 -11.69 -0.29
N ASP A 124 7.65 -11.28 -1.47
CA ASP A 124 8.99 -10.73 -1.70
C ASP A 124 8.98 -9.20 -1.56
N SER A 125 9.82 -8.67 -0.66
CA SER A 125 9.93 -7.23 -0.41
C SER A 125 10.32 -6.44 -1.66
N THR A 126 11.21 -6.98 -2.49
CA THR A 126 11.69 -6.28 -3.68
C THR A 126 10.61 -6.21 -4.76
N GLU A 127 9.84 -7.29 -4.89
CA GLU A 127 8.67 -7.34 -5.78
C GLU A 127 7.58 -6.39 -5.29
N GLN A 128 7.32 -6.34 -3.99
CA GLN A 128 6.36 -5.40 -3.39
C GLN A 128 6.70 -3.93 -3.70
N GLU A 129 7.98 -3.54 -3.57
CA GLU A 129 8.43 -2.18 -3.91
C GLU A 129 8.21 -1.85 -5.39
N LEU A 130 8.54 -2.79 -6.29
CA LEU A 130 8.32 -2.61 -7.72
C LEU A 130 6.83 -2.51 -8.06
N ILE A 131 5.99 -3.35 -7.45
CA ILE A 131 4.53 -3.31 -7.59
C ILE A 131 3.99 -1.97 -7.11
N ARG A 132 4.44 -1.49 -5.94
CA ARG A 132 4.05 -0.18 -5.39
C ARG A 132 4.40 0.96 -6.35
N LEU A 133 5.64 0.96 -6.87
CA LEU A 133 6.09 1.97 -7.82
C LEU A 133 5.22 1.99 -9.09
N ILE A 134 4.85 0.82 -9.61
CA ILE A 134 3.99 0.71 -10.81
C ILE A 134 2.56 1.15 -10.51
N TYR A 135 2.01 0.78 -9.35
CA TYR A 135 0.68 1.17 -8.92
C TYR A 135 0.54 2.68 -8.73
N GLU A 136 1.54 3.34 -8.15
CA GLU A 136 1.51 4.77 -7.89
C GLU A 136 1.75 5.62 -9.14
N ASN A 137 2.66 5.20 -10.03
CA ASN A 137 3.15 6.06 -11.11
C ASN A 137 2.64 5.69 -12.51
N ARG A 138 2.23 4.44 -12.74
CA ARG A 138 1.97 3.93 -14.10
C ARG A 138 0.53 3.51 -14.31
N LEU A 139 -0.14 2.98 -13.30
CA LEU A 139 -1.52 2.53 -13.39
C LEU A 139 -2.51 3.67 -13.14
N LYS A 140 -3.60 3.64 -13.89
CA LYS A 140 -4.79 4.43 -13.56
C LYS A 140 -5.58 3.64 -12.54
N LYS A 141 -5.72 4.20 -11.33
CA LYS A 141 -6.48 3.58 -10.24
C LYS A 141 -7.94 3.44 -10.65
N THR A 142 -8.47 2.23 -10.57
CA THR A 142 -9.86 1.92 -10.98
C THR A 142 -10.87 2.32 -9.91
N GLY A 143 -10.45 2.38 -8.65
CA GLY A 143 -11.24 2.88 -7.54
C GLY A 143 -10.52 2.77 -6.20
N TYR A 144 -11.23 3.12 -5.13
CA TYR A 144 -10.70 3.12 -3.76
C TYR A 144 -11.24 1.98 -2.89
N SER A 145 -12.08 1.11 -3.44
CA SER A 145 -12.52 -0.10 -2.73
C SER A 145 -11.37 -1.08 -2.64
N ARG A 146 -11.26 -1.82 -1.53
CA ARG A 146 -10.29 -2.92 -1.36
C ARG A 146 -10.23 -3.86 -2.58
N VAL A 147 -11.36 -4.19 -3.19
CA VAL A 147 -11.40 -5.07 -4.37
C VAL A 147 -10.72 -4.41 -5.57
N ALA A 148 -11.03 -3.14 -5.84
CA ALA A 148 -10.41 -2.39 -6.92
C ALA A 148 -8.90 -2.21 -6.71
N ILE A 149 -8.49 -1.91 -5.48
CA ILE A 149 -7.08 -1.81 -5.09
C ILE A 149 -6.36 -3.14 -5.33
N MET A 150 -6.97 -4.26 -4.93
CA MET A 150 -6.41 -5.59 -5.18
C MET A 150 -6.25 -5.89 -6.66
N ASP A 151 -7.28 -5.64 -7.46
CA ASP A 151 -7.22 -5.86 -8.91
C ASP A 151 -6.13 -5.02 -9.56
N ASP A 152 -6.01 -3.75 -9.16
CA ASP A 152 -4.96 -2.84 -9.65
C ASP A 152 -3.56 -3.31 -9.24
N LEU A 153 -3.39 -3.81 -8.01
CA LEU A 153 -2.11 -4.35 -7.53
C LEU A 153 -1.74 -5.67 -8.21
N VAL A 154 -2.71 -6.53 -8.51
CA VAL A 154 -2.49 -7.76 -9.31
C VAL A 154 -2.06 -7.38 -10.73
N ASN A 155 -2.71 -6.38 -11.32
CA ASN A 155 -2.30 -5.83 -12.62
C ASN A 155 -0.86 -5.26 -12.57
N ALA A 156 -0.53 -4.52 -11.50
CA ALA A 156 0.83 -4.03 -11.27
C ALA A 156 1.84 -5.17 -11.18
N LYS A 157 1.52 -6.27 -10.47
CA LYS A 157 2.34 -7.48 -10.38
C LYS A 157 2.58 -8.15 -11.74
N ILE A 158 1.55 -8.23 -12.58
CA ILE A 158 1.68 -8.78 -13.94
C ILE A 158 2.61 -7.91 -14.79
N ILE A 159 2.52 -6.58 -14.64
CA ILE A 159 3.38 -5.64 -15.35
C ILE A 159 4.82 -5.73 -14.84
N ALA A 160 5.02 -5.83 -13.52
CA ALA A 160 6.31 -5.99 -12.88
C ALA A 160 7.04 -7.24 -13.39
N ASN A 161 6.33 -8.37 -13.46
CA ASN A 161 6.88 -9.67 -13.86
C ASN A 161 6.57 -10.06 -15.29
N ARG A 162 6.36 -9.07 -16.18
CA ARG A 162 5.82 -9.31 -17.53
C ARG A 162 6.58 -10.38 -18.29
N GLU A 163 7.91 -10.37 -18.26
CA GLU A 163 8.71 -11.35 -18.99
C GLU A 163 8.54 -12.77 -18.46
N ALA A 164 8.56 -12.95 -17.14
CA ALA A 164 8.34 -14.24 -16.49
C ALA A 164 6.94 -14.78 -16.80
N VAL A 165 5.91 -13.92 -16.68
CA VAL A 165 4.53 -14.27 -17.00
C VAL A 165 4.37 -14.64 -18.47
N LEU A 166 5.05 -13.95 -19.39
CA LEU A 166 5.02 -14.28 -20.82
C LEU A 166 5.67 -15.62 -21.11
N ARG A 167 6.81 -15.95 -20.51
CA ARG A 167 7.47 -17.25 -20.67
C ARG A 167 6.59 -18.39 -20.15
N GLN A 168 6.06 -18.26 -18.94
CA GLN A 168 5.13 -19.25 -18.37
C GLN A 168 3.89 -19.44 -19.25
N ASN A 169 3.33 -18.37 -19.81
CA ASN A 169 2.21 -18.47 -20.74
C ASN A 169 2.58 -19.19 -22.05
N GLN A 170 3.79 -18.99 -22.58
CA GLN A 170 4.27 -19.71 -23.76
C GLN A 170 4.42 -21.20 -23.46
N GLU A 171 5.06 -21.56 -22.34
CA GLU A 171 5.22 -22.94 -21.89
C GLU A 171 3.86 -23.63 -21.69
N LEU A 172 2.91 -22.95 -21.06
CA LEU A 172 1.54 -23.48 -20.87
C LEU A 172 0.84 -23.70 -22.22
N ARG A 173 0.98 -22.77 -23.17
CA ARG A 173 0.41 -22.92 -24.52
C ARG A 173 1.01 -24.10 -25.26
N GLU A 174 2.32 -24.31 -25.15
CA GLU A 174 3.01 -25.45 -25.77
C GLU A 174 2.61 -26.77 -25.10
N SER A 175 2.48 -26.79 -23.78
CA SER A 175 1.97 -27.94 -23.02
C SER A 175 0.53 -28.31 -23.41
N LEU A 176 -0.34 -27.31 -23.61
CA LEU A 176 -1.70 -27.55 -24.08
C LEU A 176 -1.72 -28.07 -25.52
N LYS A 177 -0.88 -27.52 -26.40
CA LYS A 177 -0.73 -28.02 -27.77
C LYS A 177 -0.25 -29.48 -27.78
N SER A 178 0.75 -29.83 -26.98
CA SER A 178 1.27 -31.20 -26.90
C SER A 178 0.24 -32.18 -26.32
N LYS A 179 -0.52 -31.78 -25.29
CA LYS A 179 -1.63 -32.58 -24.77
C LYS A 179 -2.73 -32.80 -25.81
N LEU A 180 -3.06 -31.77 -26.59
CA LEU A 180 -4.05 -31.87 -27.67
C LEU A 180 -3.58 -32.82 -28.77
N THR A 181 -2.30 -32.77 -29.18
CA THR A 181 -1.76 -33.68 -30.20
C THR A 181 -1.67 -35.12 -29.70
N LEU A 182 -1.36 -35.34 -28.43
CA LEU A 182 -1.38 -36.67 -27.82
C LEU A 182 -2.79 -37.27 -27.78
N ASN A 183 -3.80 -36.48 -27.38
CA ASN A 183 -5.20 -36.93 -27.39
C ASN A 183 -5.77 -37.10 -28.81
N SER A 184 -5.32 -36.30 -29.78
CA SER A 184 -5.75 -36.43 -31.19
C SER A 184 -5.08 -37.61 -31.90
N SER A 185 -3.81 -37.91 -31.59
CA SER A 185 -3.06 -39.04 -32.17
C SER A 185 -3.53 -40.41 -31.67
N ALA A 186 -4.07 -40.50 -30.44
CA ALA A 186 -4.54 -41.75 -29.86
C ALA A 186 -5.74 -42.39 -30.59
N ASN A 187 -6.45 -41.66 -31.47
CA ASN A 187 -7.67 -42.15 -32.13
C ASN A 187 -7.53 -42.45 -33.63
N TYR A 188 -6.37 -42.26 -34.27
CA TYR A 188 -6.26 -42.39 -35.75
C TYR A 188 -5.15 -43.29 -36.29
N SER A 189 -4.43 -44.08 -35.49
CA SER A 189 -3.41 -45.00 -36.01
C SER A 189 -3.90 -46.40 -36.42
N ASN A 190 -5.21 -46.69 -36.36
CA ASN A 190 -5.80 -47.93 -36.89
C ASN A 190 -6.63 -47.76 -38.18
N ALA A 191 -6.55 -46.60 -38.84
CA ALA A 191 -7.29 -46.35 -40.08
C ALA A 191 -6.57 -46.84 -41.35
N THR A 192 -5.81 -47.94 -41.34
CA THR A 192 -5.42 -48.64 -42.60
C THR A 192 -4.96 -50.09 -42.45
N ARG A 193 -5.57 -50.88 -41.54
CA ARG A 193 -5.57 -52.34 -41.72
C ARG A 193 -7.01 -52.79 -41.88
N ARG A 194 -7.45 -52.94 -43.12
CA ARG A 194 -8.61 -53.79 -43.46
C ARG A 194 -8.27 -55.20 -42.99
N SER A 195 -8.58 -55.51 -41.73
CA SER A 195 -8.59 -56.89 -41.25
C SER A 195 -9.69 -57.61 -42.02
N LYS A 196 -9.27 -58.53 -42.88
CA LYS A 196 -10.20 -59.52 -43.45
C LYS A 196 -10.73 -60.35 -42.28
N GLY A 197 -12.05 -60.29 -42.08
CA GLY A 197 -12.88 -61.36 -41.50
C GLY A 197 -12.65 -61.74 -40.04
N LYS A 198 -13.26 -60.98 -39.12
CA LYS A 198 -14.02 -61.61 -38.02
C LYS A 198 -15.45 -61.14 -38.16
N GLU A 199 -16.36 -62.06 -38.44
CA GLU A 199 -17.80 -61.79 -38.42
C GLU A 199 -18.16 -61.17 -37.06
N PRO A 200 -18.90 -60.05 -37.04
CA PRO A 200 -19.36 -59.45 -35.80
C PRO A 200 -20.28 -60.43 -35.07
N GLN A 201 -19.80 -60.98 -33.95
CA GLN A 201 -20.62 -61.83 -33.09
C GLN A 201 -21.63 -60.96 -32.34
N ILE A 202 -22.89 -61.00 -32.77
CA ILE A 202 -24.02 -60.34 -32.10
C ILE A 202 -24.27 -61.03 -30.75
N ASN A 203 -24.34 -60.24 -29.69
CA ASN A 203 -24.75 -60.71 -28.35
C ASN A 203 -26.29 -60.88 -28.28
N ASP A 204 -26.82 -61.78 -27.43
CA ASP A 204 -28.25 -62.14 -27.41
C ASP A 204 -29.19 -60.95 -27.16
N LYS A 205 -28.71 -59.93 -26.45
CA LYS A 205 -29.45 -58.67 -26.23
C LYS A 205 -29.58 -57.86 -27.52
N GLU A 206 -28.52 -57.79 -28.30
CA GLU A 206 -28.47 -57.09 -29.59
C GLU A 206 -29.33 -57.81 -30.63
N ARG A 207 -29.34 -59.16 -30.60
CA ARG A 207 -30.22 -59.98 -31.43
C ARG A 207 -31.69 -59.64 -31.20
N LYS A 208 -32.13 -59.63 -29.93
CA LYS A 208 -33.52 -59.28 -29.56
C LYS A 208 -33.89 -57.86 -29.98
N LEU A 209 -32.94 -56.93 -29.90
CA LEU A 209 -33.15 -55.55 -30.33
C LEU A 209 -33.33 -55.47 -31.85
N LEU A 210 -32.45 -56.11 -32.62
CA LEU A 210 -32.51 -56.14 -34.07
C LEU A 210 -33.74 -56.88 -34.60
N GLU A 211 -34.21 -57.92 -33.91
CA GLU A 211 -35.48 -58.60 -34.21
C GLU A 211 -36.67 -57.66 -33.97
N ARG A 212 -36.68 -56.94 -32.84
CA ARG A 212 -37.73 -55.98 -32.51
C ARG A 212 -37.85 -54.84 -33.52
N PHE A 213 -36.73 -54.42 -34.11
CA PHE A 213 -36.70 -53.36 -35.12
C PHE A 213 -36.70 -53.87 -36.57
N GLY A 214 -36.86 -55.19 -36.80
CA GLY A 214 -36.91 -55.77 -38.13
C GLY A 214 -35.61 -55.61 -38.94
N ALA A 215 -34.48 -55.39 -38.28
CA ALA A 215 -33.18 -55.08 -38.91
C ALA A 215 -32.27 -56.31 -39.05
N MET A 216 -32.65 -57.47 -38.51
CA MET A 216 -31.86 -58.71 -38.57
C MET A 216 -31.56 -59.17 -40.00
N GLU A 217 -32.49 -58.99 -40.94
CA GLU A 217 -32.26 -59.40 -42.33
C GLU A 217 -31.23 -58.55 -43.04
N ARG A 218 -31.14 -57.26 -42.69
CA ARG A 218 -30.14 -56.34 -43.25
C ARG A 218 -28.75 -56.65 -42.72
N PHE A 219 -28.67 -57.02 -41.44
CA PHE A 219 -27.43 -57.46 -40.82
C PHE A 219 -26.87 -58.75 -41.48
N LYS A 220 -27.74 -59.75 -41.74
CA LYS A 220 -27.35 -61.01 -42.41
C LYS A 220 -26.89 -60.84 -43.86
N LYS A 221 -27.31 -59.77 -44.55
CA LYS A 221 -26.88 -59.48 -45.94
C LYS A 221 -25.54 -58.76 -46.02
N GLN A 222 -25.08 -58.18 -44.90
CA GLN A 222 -23.87 -57.36 -44.83
C GLN A 222 -22.69 -58.03 -44.12
N SER A 223 -22.94 -59.12 -43.37
CA SER A 223 -21.90 -60.06 -42.93
C SER A 223 -21.62 -61.09 -44.02
#